data_AF-A0A349J4T3-F1
#
_entry.id   AF-A0A349J4T3-F1
#
_cell.length_a   1.000
_cell.length_b   1.000
_cell.length_c   1.000
_cell.angle_alpha   90.00
_cell.angle_beta   90.00
_cell.angle_gamma   90.00
#
_symmetry.space_group_name_H-M   'P 1'
#
loop_
_entity.id
_entity.type
_entity.pdbx_description
1 polymer ?
#
loop_
_entity_poly.entity_id
_entity_poly.type
_entity_poly.pdbx_seq_one_letter_code
_entity_poly.pdbx_strand_id
1 'polypeptide(L)' 'LWEAANFKGPQLNCNRYIRRLTMPFTLLTAEHGSTTRAGAAFQALRQDKKIQVVDGASHFLPMEMPAFLRDEIVARIEKS' A
#
# COMPACT_ATOMS: atom_id res chain seq x y z
N LEU A 1 -23.90 -11.52 -1.61
CA LEU A 1 -22.85 -11.71 -2.64
C LEU A 1 -23.04 -10.84 -3.90
N TRP A 2 -23.88 -9.78 -3.87
CA TRP A 2 -24.09 -8.88 -5.01
C TRP A 2 -23.21 -7.60 -4.94
N GLU A 3 -22.93 -7.10 -3.73
CA GLU A 3 -22.15 -5.88 -3.53
C GLU A 3 -20.69 -6.01 -4.03
N ALA A 4 -20.04 -7.16 -3.81
CA ALA A 4 -18.64 -7.38 -4.21
C ALA A 4 -18.42 -7.55 -5.73
N ALA A 5 -19.45 -7.89 -6.49
CA ALA A 5 -19.33 -8.11 -7.94
C ALA A 5 -19.19 -6.79 -8.72
N ASN A 6 -19.79 -5.71 -8.21
CA ASN A 6 -19.76 -4.39 -8.85
C ASN A 6 -18.42 -3.65 -8.66
N PHE A 7 -17.59 -4.07 -7.69
CA PHE A 7 -16.26 -3.49 -7.47
C PHE A 7 -15.15 -4.19 -8.26
N LYS A 8 -15.48 -5.15 -9.11
CA LYS A 8 -14.51 -5.82 -9.98
C LYS A 8 -14.18 -4.91 -11.18
N GLY A 9 -13.59 -3.76 -10.88
CA GLY A 9 -13.06 -2.83 -11.87
C GLY A 9 -11.98 -3.48 -12.74
N PRO A 10 -11.60 -2.84 -13.86
CA PRO A 10 -10.55 -3.36 -14.72
C PRO A 10 -9.28 -3.63 -13.91
N GLN A 11 -8.76 -4.85 -14.01
CA GLN A 11 -7.50 -5.23 -13.39
C GLN A 11 -6.35 -4.58 -14.16
N LEU A 12 -6.09 -3.30 -13.87
CA LEU A 12 -5.02 -2.55 -14.49
C LEU A 12 -3.68 -3.07 -14.00
N ASN A 13 -2.80 -3.39 -14.95
CA ASN A 13 -1.41 -3.68 -14.63
C ASN A 13 -0.65 -2.38 -14.35
N CYS A 14 -0.52 -2.04 -13.07
CA CYS A 14 0.12 -0.79 -12.65
C CYS A 14 1.66 -0.85 -12.62
N ASN A 15 2.29 -1.98 -12.93
CA ASN A 15 3.75 -2.17 -12.79
C ASN A 15 4.56 -1.12 -13.57
N ARG A 16 4.12 -0.77 -14.78
CA ARG A 16 4.78 0.25 -15.62
C ARG A 16 4.77 1.62 -14.95
N TYR A 17 3.71 1.97 -14.24
CA TYR A 17 3.57 3.28 -13.60
C TYR A 17 4.33 3.32 -12.27
N ILE A 18 4.29 2.23 -11.49
CA ILE A 18 5.04 2.10 -10.24
C ILE A 18 6.54 2.33 -10.48
N ARG A 19 7.10 1.76 -11.54
CA ARG A 19 8.52 1.92 -11.93
C ARG A 19 8.93 3.37 -12.23
N ARG A 20 7.99 4.30 -12.37
CA ARG A 20 8.23 5.72 -12.67
C ARG A 20 8.14 6.61 -11.44
N LEU A 21 7.85 6.07 -10.25
CA LEU A 21 7.85 6.84 -9.01
C LEU A 21 9.26 7.36 -8.74
N THR A 22 9.39 8.66 -8.48
CA THR A 22 10.67 9.34 -8.22
C THR A 22 10.78 9.90 -6.81
N MET A 23 9.67 9.92 -6.07
CA MET A 23 9.55 10.46 -4.72
C MET A 23 9.74 9.36 -3.64
N PRO A 24 10.14 9.74 -2.41
CA PRO A 24 10.07 8.85 -1.26
C PRO A 24 8.65 8.37 -0.99
N PHE A 25 8.47 7.13 -0.54
CA PHE A 25 7.14 6.59 -0.22
C PHE A 25 7.12 5.52 0.87
N THR A 26 5.99 5.40 1.56
CA THR A 26 5.66 4.22 2.37
C THR A 26 4.59 3.39 1.67
N LEU A 27 4.79 2.07 1.59
CA LEU A 27 3.77 1.10 1.21
C LEU A 27 3.46 0.20 2.42
N LEU A 28 2.28 0.37 2.98
CA LEU A 28 1.72 -0.50 4.01
C LEU A 28 0.74 -1.48 3.37
N THR A 29 0.89 -2.78 3.63
CA THR A 29 -0.04 -3.81 3.18
C THR A 29 -0.56 -4.62 4.35
N ALA A 30 -1.81 -5.08 4.27
CA ALA A 30 -2.40 -5.93 5.28
C ALA A 30 -1.80 -7.35 5.28
N GLU A 31 -1.75 -8.00 6.44
CA GLU A 31 -1.43 -9.43 6.53
C GLU A 31 -2.53 -10.28 5.87
N HIS A 32 -3.79 -9.94 6.10
CA HIS A 32 -4.94 -10.70 5.63
C HIS A 32 -5.74 -9.94 4.58
N GLY A 33 -6.04 -10.60 3.45
CA GLY A 33 -6.90 -10.01 2.42
C GLY A 33 -6.36 -8.73 1.76
N SER A 34 -5.05 -8.48 1.82
CA SER A 34 -4.44 -7.34 1.13
C SER A 34 -4.71 -7.40 -0.38
N THR A 35 -5.09 -6.26 -0.95
CA THR A 35 -5.38 -6.13 -2.39
C THR A 35 -4.16 -5.69 -3.20
N THR A 36 -3.03 -5.39 -2.55
CA THR A 36 -1.80 -5.00 -3.22
C THR A 36 -1.10 -6.20 -3.86
N ARG A 37 -1.13 -6.28 -5.20
CA ARG A 37 -0.53 -7.38 -5.97
C ARG A 37 0.83 -7.07 -6.62
N ALA A 38 1.25 -5.81 -6.62
CA ALA A 38 2.45 -5.33 -7.32
C ALA A 38 3.69 -5.20 -6.41
N GLY A 39 3.78 -5.95 -5.31
CA GLY A 39 4.82 -5.80 -4.28
C GLY A 39 6.25 -5.83 -4.83
N ALA A 40 6.55 -6.73 -5.76
CA ALA A 40 7.86 -6.82 -6.41
C ALA A 40 8.24 -5.55 -7.19
N ALA A 41 7.27 -4.87 -7.83
CA ALA A 41 7.52 -3.64 -8.57
C ALA A 41 7.90 -2.49 -7.63
N PHE A 42 7.28 -2.41 -6.45
CA PHE A 42 7.65 -1.43 -5.42
C PHE A 42 9.01 -1.76 -4.78
N GLN A 43 9.30 -3.03 -4.52
CA GLN A 43 10.59 -3.45 -3.94
C GLN A 43 11.78 -3.12 -4.86
N ALA A 44 11.60 -3.20 -6.18
CA ALA A 44 12.65 -2.93 -7.16
C ALA A 44 13.03 -1.44 -7.30
N LEU A 45 12.24 -0.52 -6.74
CA LEU A 45 12.51 0.92 -6.78
C LEU A 45 13.74 1.29 -5.93
N ARG A 46 14.57 2.22 -6.38
CA ARG A 46 15.77 2.68 -5.65
C ARG A 46 15.50 3.89 -4.73
N GLN A 47 14.33 4.49 -4.86
CA GLN A 47 13.86 5.61 -4.06
C GLN A 47 13.86 5.23 -2.58
N ASP A 48 14.01 6.22 -1.70
CA ASP A 48 13.78 6.02 -0.27
C ASP A 48 12.38 5.44 -0.07
N LYS A 49 12.31 4.25 0.51
CA LYS A 49 11.06 3.52 0.63
C LYS A 49 11.00 2.72 1.91
N LYS A 50 9.83 2.73 2.52
CA LYS A 50 9.44 1.78 3.56
C LYS A 50 8.37 0.89 2.98
N ILE A 51 8.56 -0.42 3.02
CA ILE A 51 7.56 -1.40 2.58
C ILE A 51 7.35 -2.35 3.75
N GLN A 52 6.13 -2.43 4.25
CA GLN A 52 5.80 -3.20 5.45
C GLN A 52 4.46 -3.91 5.29
N VAL A 53 4.45 -5.20 5.64
CA VAL A 53 3.22 -5.93 5.95
C VAL A 53 2.87 -5.65 7.40
N VAL A 54 1.63 -5.29 7.68
CA VAL A 54 1.15 -4.95 9.02
C VAL A 54 0.42 -6.15 9.61
N ASP A 55 1.04 -6.74 10.63
CA ASP A 55 0.55 -7.94 11.32
C ASP A 55 -0.82 -7.69 11.94
N GLY A 56 -1.72 -8.65 11.81
CA GLY A 56 -3.09 -8.61 12.28
C GLY A 56 -4.03 -7.71 11.46
N ALA A 57 -3.52 -6.94 10.49
CA ALA A 57 -4.35 -6.04 9.70
C ALA A 57 -5.06 -6.78 8.56
N SER A 58 -6.27 -6.32 8.24
CA SER A 58 -7.05 -6.74 7.08
C SER A 58 -7.04 -5.69 5.97
N HIS A 59 -7.81 -5.89 4.89
CA HIS A 59 -8.06 -4.86 3.87
C HIS A 59 -8.54 -3.52 4.46
N PHE A 60 -9.12 -3.53 5.66
CA PHE A 60 -9.56 -2.36 6.41
C PHE A 60 -8.47 -1.74 7.30
N LEU A 61 -7.19 -2.04 7.07
CA LEU A 61 -6.03 -1.50 7.82
C LEU A 61 -6.17 -0.03 8.24
N PRO A 62 -6.57 0.92 7.37
CA PRO A 62 -6.72 2.32 7.77
C PRO A 62 -7.74 2.56 8.90
N MET A 63 -8.78 1.72 8.96
CA MET A 63 -9.85 1.79 9.96
C MET A 63 -9.49 1.01 11.24
N GLU A 64 -8.76 -0.09 11.10
CA GLU A 64 -8.36 -0.95 12.22
C GLU A 64 -7.21 -0.33 13.03
N MET A 65 -6.30 0.37 12.35
CA MET A 65 -5.07 0.90 12.93
C MET A 65 -4.85 2.40 12.61
N PRO A 66 -5.81 3.28 12.97
CA PRO A 66 -5.76 4.68 12.58
C PRO A 66 -4.59 5.45 13.21
N ALA A 67 -4.22 5.12 14.45
CA ALA A 67 -3.08 5.74 15.13
C ALA A 67 -1.76 5.39 14.42
N PHE A 68 -1.53 4.10 14.16
CA PHE A 68 -0.36 3.63 13.41
C PHE A 68 -0.25 4.29 12.03
N LEU A 69 -1.36 4.37 11.29
CA LEU A 69 -1.36 5.01 9.98
C LEU A 69 -1.03 6.51 10.07
N ARG A 70 -1.59 7.21 11.06
CA ARG A 70 -1.30 8.63 11.29
C ARG A 70 0.18 8.86 11.60
N ASP A 71 0.74 8.06 12.50
CA ASP A 71 2.13 8.17 12.90
C ASP A 71 3.07 7.92 11.72
N GLU A 72 2.74 6.95 10.86
CA GLU A 72 3.50 6.70 9.63
C GLU A 72 3.45 7.87 8.64
N ILE A 73 2.28 8.51 8.50
CA ILE A 73 2.14 9.69 7.64
C ILE A 73 3.02 10.84 8.16
N VAL A 74 2.97 11.12 9.47
CA VAL A 74 3.79 12.17 10.09
C VAL A 74 5.27 11.86 9.91
N ALA A 75 5.71 10.63 10.22
CA ALA A 75 7.09 10.21 10.07
C ALA A 75 7.61 10.30 8.62
N ARG A 76 6.74 10.07 7.63
CA ARG A 76 7.10 10.21 6.21
C ARG A 76 7.26 11.67 5.80
N ILE A 77 6.40 12.55 6.30
CA ILE A 77 6.49 14.00 6.04
C ILE A 77 7.81 14.55 6.61
N GLU A 78 8.18 14.17 7.83
CA GLU A 78 9.41 14.63 8.48
C GLU A 78 10.70 14.15 7.81
N LYS A 79 10.63 13.04 7.05
CA LYS A 79 11.77 12.49 6.29
C LYS A 79 11.91 13.04 4.87
N SER A 80 10.90 13.75 4.36
CA SER A 80 10.85 14.25 2.98
C SER A 80 11.47 15.64 2.86
#